data_AF-A0A2V8KRL8-F1
#
_entry.id   AF-A0A2V8KRL8-F1
#
_cell.length_a   1.000
_cell.length_b   1.000
_cell.length_c   1.000
_cell.angle_alpha   90.00
_cell.angle_beta   90.00
_cell.angle_gamma   90.00
#
_symmetry.space_group_name_H-M   'P 1'
#
loop_
_entity.id
_entity.type
_entity.pdbx_description
1 polymer ?
#
loop_
_entity_poly.entity_id
_entity_poly.type
_entity_poly.pdbx_seq_one_letter_code
_entity_poly.pdbx_strand_id
1 'polypeptide(L)'
;METEFSKPRIAGTIDSWCGKCKLILAHTIEAMVLDKPVRVHCNTCKSQHTYKPSEPIKAVARAQPGKARSTRYKVLLNGSDAAPKSYSPQDKYQPGDVLKHASFGMGVVTTAGKDGTKIEVLFEGGSKLLVHGR
;
A
#
# COMPACT_ATOMS: atom_id res chain seq x y z
N MET A 1 -9.66 5.80 -47.49
CA MET A 1 -10.27 4.77 -46.62
C MET A 1 -9.58 4.87 -45.28
N GLU A 2 -10.03 5.81 -44.45
CA GLU A 2 -9.42 6.09 -43.15
C GLU A 2 -9.85 5.00 -42.18
N THR A 3 -8.90 4.17 -41.80
CA THR A 3 -9.14 3.01 -40.94
C THR A 3 -9.36 3.49 -39.50
N GLU A 4 -10.61 3.39 -39.05
CA GLU A 4 -11.08 3.67 -37.69
C GLU A 4 -10.55 2.66 -36.65
N PHE A 5 -9.23 2.63 -36.42
CA PHE A 5 -8.60 1.74 -35.42
C PHE A 5 -8.53 2.30 -34.00
N SER A 6 -9.18 3.43 -33.72
CA SER A 6 -8.91 4.16 -32.48
C SER A 6 -9.82 3.85 -31.30
N LYS A 7 -10.92 3.10 -31.48
CA LYS A 7 -11.84 2.78 -30.38
C LYS A 7 -11.86 1.29 -30.04
N PRO A 8 -11.48 0.89 -28.82
CA PRO A 8 -11.61 -0.49 -28.38
C PRO A 8 -13.10 -0.84 -28.34
N ARG A 9 -13.47 -1.98 -28.91
CA ARG A 9 -14.84 -2.50 -28.94
C ARG A 9 -14.87 -3.95 -28.48
N ILE A 10 -16.03 -4.44 -28.04
CA ILE A 10 -16.22 -5.86 -27.71
C ILE A 10 -15.90 -6.70 -28.96
N ALA A 11 -15.21 -7.82 -28.78
CA ALA A 11 -14.62 -8.65 -29.85
C ALA A 11 -13.55 -7.94 -30.71
N GLY A 12 -13.13 -6.72 -30.34
CA GLY A 12 -11.98 -6.04 -30.92
C GLY A 12 -10.66 -6.59 -30.39
N THR A 13 -9.58 -6.36 -31.14
CA THR A 13 -8.21 -6.69 -30.74
C THR A 13 -7.56 -5.49 -30.04
N ILE A 14 -6.89 -5.74 -28.91
CA ILE A 14 -6.18 -4.73 -28.13
C ILE A 14 -4.87 -5.30 -27.57
N ASP A 15 -3.83 -4.48 -27.51
CA ASP A 15 -2.59 -4.84 -26.84
C ASP A 15 -2.74 -4.78 -25.31
N SER A 16 -2.42 -5.88 -24.65
CA SER A 16 -2.47 -6.02 -23.20
C SER A 16 -1.32 -6.89 -22.72
N TRP A 17 -0.86 -6.64 -21.49
CA TRP A 17 0.11 -7.49 -20.82
C TRP A 17 -0.50 -8.84 -20.44
N CYS A 18 0.08 -9.91 -20.96
CA CYS A 18 -0.29 -11.27 -20.58
C CYS A 18 0.57 -11.78 -19.41
N GLY A 19 -0.07 -12.18 -18.32
CA GLY A 19 0.64 -12.76 -17.17
C GLY A 19 1.32 -14.11 -17.46
N LYS A 20 0.79 -14.90 -18.41
CA LYS A 20 1.36 -16.20 -18.77
C LYS A 20 2.47 -16.09 -19.81
N CYS A 21 2.29 -15.28 -20.85
CA CYS A 21 3.32 -15.05 -21.87
C CYS A 21 4.41 -14.09 -21.41
N LYS A 22 4.15 -13.27 -20.38
CA LYS A 22 5.05 -12.22 -19.88
C LYS A 22 5.49 -11.25 -20.99
N LEU A 23 4.56 -10.94 -21.90
CA LEU A 23 4.75 -10.03 -23.02
C LEU A 23 3.47 -9.22 -23.24
N ILE A 24 3.60 -8.03 -23.81
CA ILE A 24 2.48 -7.26 -24.36
C ILE A 24 2.16 -7.87 -25.72
N LEU A 25 0.96 -8.41 -25.87
CA LEU A 25 0.52 -9.12 -27.08
C LEU A 25 -0.91 -8.71 -27.43
N ALA A 26 -1.36 -9.10 -28.63
CA ALA A 26 -2.73 -8.98 -29.07
C ALA A 26 -3.69 -9.86 -28.24
N HIS A 27 -4.65 -9.21 -27.59
CA HIS A 27 -5.75 -9.86 -26.86
C HIS A 27 -7.09 -9.46 -27.48
N THR A 28 -8.07 -10.36 -27.41
CA THR A 28 -9.44 -10.08 -27.83
C THR A 28 -10.25 -9.62 -26.61
N ILE A 29 -11.01 -8.53 -26.75
CA ILE A 29 -11.82 -7.97 -25.65
C ILE A 29 -13.08 -8.82 -25.48
N GLU A 30 -13.19 -9.55 -24.37
CA GLU A 30 -14.36 -10.38 -24.05
C GLU A 30 -15.45 -9.59 -23.33
N ALA A 31 -15.06 -8.66 -22.44
CA ALA A 31 -16.01 -7.88 -21.67
C ALA A 31 -15.54 -6.43 -21.52
N MET A 32 -16.48 -5.51 -21.70
CA MET A 32 -16.33 -4.07 -21.45
C MET A 32 -17.36 -3.60 -20.43
N VAL A 33 -16.97 -2.65 -19.58
CA VAL A 33 -17.89 -1.96 -18.67
C VAL A 33 -17.75 -0.46 -18.86
N LEU A 34 -18.89 0.20 -19.13
CA LEU A 34 -19.07 1.65 -19.35
C LEU A 34 -18.33 2.24 -20.55
N ASP A 35 -17.04 1.94 -20.74
CA ASP A 35 -16.23 2.20 -21.95
C ASP A 35 -14.83 1.53 -21.85
N LYS A 36 -14.59 0.71 -20.81
CA LYS A 36 -13.26 0.15 -20.50
C LYS A 36 -13.28 -1.37 -20.63
N PRO A 37 -12.29 -1.98 -21.32
CA PRO A 37 -12.14 -3.43 -21.31
C PRO A 37 -11.81 -3.90 -19.89
N VAL A 38 -12.64 -4.79 -19.36
CA VAL A 38 -12.43 -5.39 -18.03
C VAL A 38 -11.80 -6.77 -18.14
N ARG A 39 -12.12 -7.51 -19.21
CA ARG A 39 -11.64 -8.88 -19.42
C ARG A 39 -11.19 -9.06 -20.86
N VAL A 40 -10.03 -9.68 -21.02
CA VAL A 40 -9.38 -9.91 -22.31
C VAL A 40 -8.88 -11.35 -22.44
N HIS A 41 -8.93 -11.87 -23.65
CA HIS A 41 -8.48 -13.21 -24.01
C HIS A 41 -7.18 -13.13 -24.82
N CYS A 42 -6.11 -13.76 -24.35
CA CYS A 42 -4.84 -13.77 -25.07
C CYS A 42 -4.91 -14.63 -26.32
N ASN A 43 -4.63 -14.06 -27.50
CA ASN A 43 -4.71 -14.81 -28.76
C ASN A 43 -3.60 -15.87 -28.88
N THR A 44 -2.50 -15.70 -28.14
CA THR A 44 -1.34 -16.61 -28.11
C THR A 44 -1.53 -17.78 -27.14
N CYS A 45 -1.75 -17.52 -25.84
CA CYS A 45 -1.86 -18.58 -24.83
C CYS A 45 -3.29 -18.99 -24.48
N LYS A 46 -4.29 -18.44 -25.18
CA LYS A 46 -5.73 -18.69 -24.99
C LYS A 46 -6.26 -18.45 -23.58
N SER A 47 -5.52 -17.67 -22.78
CA SER A 47 -5.86 -17.42 -21.38
C SER A 47 -6.64 -16.12 -21.24
N GLN A 48 -7.70 -16.18 -20.43
CA GLN A 48 -8.53 -15.04 -20.09
C GLN A 48 -7.97 -14.36 -18.83
N HIS A 49 -7.82 -13.03 -18.86
CA HIS A 49 -7.41 -12.27 -17.68
C HIS A 49 -7.94 -10.83 -17.72
N THR A 50 -7.79 -10.11 -16.61
CA THR A 50 -8.11 -8.68 -16.54
C THR A 50 -7.19 -7.89 -17.47
N TYR A 51 -7.76 -6.89 -18.15
CA TYR A 51 -7.01 -5.98 -19.02
C TYR A 51 -5.91 -5.26 -18.24
N LYS A 52 -4.69 -5.24 -18.80
CA LYS A 52 -3.53 -4.54 -18.27
C LYS A 52 -2.84 -3.80 -19.42
N PRO A 53 -2.98 -2.46 -19.52
CA PRO A 53 -2.51 -1.68 -20.68
C PRO A 53 -0.98 -1.62 -20.78
N SER A 54 -0.27 -1.86 -19.68
CA SER A 54 1.19 -1.90 -19.65
C SER A 54 1.65 -3.15 -18.93
N GLU A 55 2.95 -3.45 -19.10
CA GLU A 55 3.67 -4.24 -18.11
C GLU A 55 3.31 -3.76 -16.70
N PRO A 56 3.20 -4.67 -15.72
CA PRO A 56 3.24 -4.25 -14.34
C PRO A 56 4.63 -3.66 -14.13
N ILE A 57 4.77 -2.36 -14.41
CA ILE A 57 5.75 -1.52 -13.73
C ILE A 57 5.57 -1.95 -12.29
N LYS A 58 6.62 -2.51 -11.68
CA LYS A 58 6.64 -2.78 -10.26
C LYS A 58 6.21 -1.47 -9.64
N ALA A 59 4.93 -1.37 -9.30
CA ALA A 59 4.40 -0.17 -8.74
C ALA A 59 5.21 -0.07 -7.46
N VAL A 60 6.09 0.91 -7.40
CA VAL A 60 6.59 1.47 -6.15
C VAL A 60 5.42 2.20 -5.48
N ALA A 61 4.27 1.52 -5.40
CA ALA A 61 3.15 1.76 -4.53
C ALA A 61 3.18 0.67 -3.45
N ARG A 62 4.32 0.60 -2.79
CA ARG A 62 4.36 0.55 -1.33
C ARG A 62 5.51 1.45 -0.98
N ALA A 63 5.18 2.65 -0.50
CA ALA A 63 6.09 3.46 0.28
C ALA A 63 6.87 2.48 1.16
N GLN A 64 8.16 2.30 0.89
CA GLN A 64 8.99 1.46 1.74
C GLN A 64 8.94 2.13 3.11
N PRO A 65 8.31 1.52 4.13
CA PRO A 65 8.14 2.15 5.43
C PRO A 65 9.46 2.13 6.23
N GLY A 66 10.62 2.04 5.56
CA GLY A 66 11.92 2.01 6.21
C GLY A 66 12.61 3.38 6.18
N LYS A 67 12.75 4.00 5.01
CA LYS A 67 13.60 5.19 4.84
C LYS A 67 12.90 6.52 5.13
N ALA A 68 11.62 6.67 4.82
CA ALA A 68 10.85 7.84 5.27
C ALA A 68 10.50 7.78 6.78
N ARG A 69 10.47 6.55 7.34
CA ARG A 69 10.07 6.28 8.71
C ARG A 69 11.19 6.50 9.71
N SER A 70 12.43 6.21 9.34
CA SER A 70 13.62 6.54 10.16
C SER A 70 13.82 8.06 10.28
N THR A 71 13.56 8.83 9.22
CA THR A 71 13.58 10.30 9.27
C THR A 71 12.48 10.83 10.19
N ARG A 72 11.24 10.32 10.07
CA ARG A 72 10.12 10.74 10.92
C ARG A 72 10.33 10.36 12.40
N TYR A 73 10.88 9.17 12.68
CA TYR A 73 11.25 8.75 14.03
C TYR A 73 12.30 9.68 14.64
N LYS A 74 13.37 10.02 13.91
CA LYS A 74 14.40 10.96 14.39
C LYS A 74 13.85 12.36 14.65
N VAL A 75 12.97 12.86 13.80
CA VAL A 75 12.36 14.19 14.00
C VAL A 75 11.45 14.19 15.22
N LEU A 76 10.60 13.16 15.38
CA LEU A 76 9.71 13.05 16.53
C LEU A 76 10.48 12.86 17.83
N LEU A 77 11.53 12.03 17.85
CA LEU A 77 12.32 11.80 19.06
C LEU A 77 13.12 13.04 19.48
N ASN A 78 13.66 13.81 18.52
CA ASN A 78 14.35 15.06 18.84
C ASN A 78 13.40 16.21 19.20
N GLY A 79 12.15 16.19 18.72
CA GLY A 79 11.13 17.19 19.03
C GLY A 79 10.29 16.89 20.28
N SER A 80 10.43 15.71 20.86
CA SER A 80 9.74 15.32 22.08
C SER A 80 10.62 15.62 23.31
N ASP A 81 10.35 16.72 24.01
CA ASP A 81 10.88 17.03 25.35
C ASP A 81 10.27 16.15 26.47
N ALA A 82 9.43 15.17 26.11
CA ALA A 82 8.75 14.31 27.05
C ALA A 82 9.71 13.23 27.60
N ALA A 83 9.81 13.15 28.92
CA ALA A 83 10.58 12.09 29.58
C ALA A 83 10.05 10.70 29.16
N PRO A 84 10.93 9.77 28.76
CA PRO A 84 10.52 8.46 28.26
C PRO A 84 9.84 7.66 29.37
N LYS A 85 8.53 7.41 29.22
CA LYS A 85 7.74 6.59 30.14
C LYS A 85 7.92 5.11 29.82
N SER A 86 8.09 4.27 30.83
CA SER A 86 8.07 2.82 30.63
C SER A 86 6.68 2.38 30.17
N TYR A 87 6.60 1.60 29.09
CA TYR A 87 5.32 1.09 28.61
C TYR A 87 4.69 0.14 29.63
N SER A 88 3.47 0.48 30.01
CA SER A 88 2.56 -0.23 30.89
C SER A 88 1.17 -0.21 30.25
N PRO A 89 0.50 -1.36 30.09
CA PRO A 89 -0.85 -1.43 29.52
C PRO A 89 -1.94 -0.75 30.36
N GLN A 90 -1.67 -0.49 31.65
CA GLN A 90 -2.61 0.15 32.58
C GLN A 90 -2.59 1.67 32.46
N ASP A 91 -1.45 2.23 32.08
CA ASP A 91 -1.28 3.66 31.90
C ASP A 91 -1.94 4.16 30.61
N LYS A 92 -2.26 5.45 30.57
CA LYS A 92 -2.82 6.12 29.40
C LYS A 92 -1.75 6.98 28.73
N TYR A 93 -1.70 6.92 27.40
CA TYR A 93 -0.74 7.69 26.61
C TYR A 93 -1.44 8.54 25.57
N GLN A 94 -0.84 9.68 25.24
CA GLN A 94 -1.35 10.61 24.25
C GLN A 94 -0.39 10.73 23.05
N PRO A 95 -0.89 11.14 21.87
CA PRO A 95 -0.02 11.44 20.73
C PRO A 95 1.07 12.45 21.12
N GLY A 96 2.33 12.11 20.85
CA GLY A 96 3.50 12.90 21.24
C GLY A 96 4.27 12.39 22.47
N ASP A 97 3.67 11.51 23.28
CA ASP A 97 4.39 10.85 24.38
C ASP A 97 5.48 9.92 23.85
N VAL A 98 6.60 9.84 24.58
CA VAL A 98 7.68 8.89 24.32
C VAL A 98 7.53 7.70 25.27
N LEU A 99 7.46 6.50 24.70
CA LEU A 99 7.36 5.24 25.44
C LEU A 99 8.59 4.38 25.22
N LYS A 100 9.03 3.72 26.30
CA LYS A 100 10.06 2.69 26.28
C LYS A 100 9.42 1.31 26.48
N HIS A 101 9.47 0.49 25.44
CA HIS A 101 9.00 -0.89 25.48
C HIS A 101 10.17 -1.88 25.54
N ALA A 102 10.10 -2.90 26.40
CA ALA A 102 11.19 -3.86 26.61
C ALA A 102 11.64 -4.57 25.31
N SER A 103 10.68 -5.03 24.48
CA SER A 103 10.98 -5.73 23.22
C SER A 103 11.23 -4.82 22.00
N PHE A 104 10.81 -3.55 22.03
CA PHE A 104 10.81 -2.68 20.84
C PHE A 104 11.65 -1.42 21.01
N GLY A 105 12.16 -1.15 22.21
CA GLY A 105 12.95 0.04 22.51
C GLY A 105 12.09 1.29 22.67
N MET A 106 12.65 2.44 22.32
CA MET A 106 11.97 3.72 22.40
C MET A 106 11.07 3.94 21.18
N GLY A 107 9.87 4.45 21.42
CA GLY A 107 8.92 4.81 20.39
C GLY A 107 8.09 6.02 20.79
N VAL A 108 7.61 6.75 19.79
CA VAL A 108 6.78 7.94 19.99
C VAL A 108 5.34 7.64 19.58
N VAL A 109 4.36 7.96 20.43
CA VAL A 109 2.95 7.79 20.08
C VAL A 109 2.62 8.73 18.93
N THR A 110 2.21 8.19 17.79
CA THR A 110 1.79 8.99 16.64
C THR A 110 0.29 9.23 16.62
N THR A 111 -0.49 8.25 17.07
CA THR A 111 -1.95 8.28 16.93
C THR A 111 -2.62 7.56 18.08
N ALA A 112 -3.66 8.15 18.68
CA ALA A 112 -4.58 7.41 19.53
C ALA A 112 -5.57 6.64 18.64
N GLY A 113 -5.70 5.34 18.87
CA GLY A 113 -6.63 4.49 18.15
C GLY A 113 -8.08 4.86 18.46
N LYS A 114 -8.97 4.63 17.50
CA LYS A 114 -10.40 5.02 17.57
C LYS A 114 -11.15 4.45 18.77
N ASP A 115 -10.70 3.30 19.30
CA ASP A 115 -11.34 2.60 20.41
C ASP A 115 -10.93 3.14 21.80
N GLY A 116 -9.98 4.09 21.89
CA GLY A 116 -9.50 4.64 23.17
C GLY A 116 -8.68 3.68 24.05
N THR A 117 -8.58 2.40 23.67
CA THR A 117 -7.76 1.36 24.33
C THR A 117 -6.50 1.01 23.53
N LYS A 118 -6.35 1.55 22.32
CA LYS A 118 -5.24 1.25 21.41
C LYS A 118 -4.51 2.53 21.06
N ILE A 119 -3.19 2.46 20.95
CA ILE A 119 -2.32 3.54 20.47
C ILE A 119 -1.41 3.03 19.37
N GLU A 120 -1.19 3.84 18.36
CA GLU A 120 -0.13 3.61 17.39
C GLU A 120 1.15 4.31 17.87
N VAL A 121 2.19 3.51 18.06
CA VAL A 121 3.50 3.96 18.53
C VAL A 121 4.53 3.68 17.45
N LEU A 122 5.26 4.71 17.05
CA LEU A 122 6.33 4.63 16.06
C LEU A 122 7.67 4.31 16.74
N PHE A 123 8.17 3.10 16.53
CA PHE A 123 9.51 2.67 16.97
C PHE A 123 10.53 2.79 15.83
N GLU A 124 11.81 2.66 16.17
CA GLU A 124 12.92 2.62 15.19
C GLU A 124 12.70 1.55 14.10
N GLY A 125 12.23 0.36 14.50
CA GLY A 125 11.92 -0.75 13.58
C GLY A 125 10.57 -0.63 12.86
N GLY A 126 9.75 0.37 13.18
CA GLY A 126 8.41 0.58 12.59
C GLY A 126 7.32 0.93 13.62
N SER A 127 6.15 1.34 13.14
CA SER A 127 4.96 1.57 13.99
C SER A 127 4.30 0.26 14.36
N LYS A 128 3.91 0.18 15.62
CA LYS A 128 3.15 -0.91 16.20
C LYS A 128 1.92 -0.34 16.89
N LEU A 129 0.85 -1.14 16.88
CA LEU A 129 -0.31 -0.91 17.72
C LEU A 129 -0.05 -1.54 19.08
N LEU A 130 -0.13 -0.72 20.13
CA LEU A 130 -0.06 -1.13 21.52
C LEU A 130 -1.37 -0.85 22.23
N VAL A 131 -1.60 -1.53 23.33
CA VAL A 131 -2.80 -1.39 24.16
C VAL A 131 -2.47 -0.51 25.36
N HIS A 132 -3.40 0.33 25.79
CA HIS A 132 -3.23 1.19 26.94
C HIS A 132 -4.55 1.38 27.70
N GLY A 133 -4.48 1.78 28.97
CA GLY A 133 -5.63 2.03 29.83
C GLY A 133 -6.52 0.82 30.12
N ARG A 134 -5.96 -0.39 30.21
CA ARG A 134 -6.69 -1.62 30.60
C ARG A 134 -6.44 -2.01 32.05
#